data_AF-H5SMN2-F1
#
_entry.id   AF-H5SMN2-F1
#
_cell.length_a   1.000
_cell.length_b   1.000
_cell.length_c   1.000
_cell.angle_alpha   90.00
_cell.angle_beta   90.00
_cell.angle_gamma   90.00
#
_symmetry.space_group_name_H-M   'P 1'
#
loop_
_entity.id
_entity.type
_entity.pdbx_description
1 polymer ?
#
loop_
_entity_poly.entity_id
_entity_poly.type
_entity_poly.pdbx_seq_one_letter_code
_entity_poly.pdbx_strand_id
1 'polypeptide(L)'
;MEVRIELARLAYAENILRCTNEPPEMVEDLLSLDGELEKARRWFVFAEAKRRFDPNIVRGLLVYLFSHYTSAEFDPRKRDTLVREITEGRVRMRDLTIERLAGTRLSWEHIFRLVGRQFNPTREKEKIKELYGQLYAAAPVRSRTEVSYEH
;
A
#
# COMPACT_ATOMS: atom_id res chain seq x y z
N MET A 1 -13.17 -19.72 -0.22
CA MET A 1 -13.58 -18.30 -0.33
C MET A 1 -12.39 -17.38 -0.01
N GLU A 2 -11.66 -17.67 1.07
CA GLU A 2 -10.44 -16.96 1.53
C GLU A 2 -9.38 -16.75 0.43
N VAL A 3 -9.03 -17.78 -0.34
CA VAL A 3 -8.03 -17.65 -1.44
C VAL A 3 -8.42 -16.58 -2.48
N ARG A 4 -9.72 -16.43 -2.77
CA ARG A 4 -10.20 -15.42 -3.74
C ARG A 4 -10.10 -14.00 -3.18
N ILE A 5 -10.33 -13.84 -1.88
CA ILE A 5 -10.24 -12.54 -1.20
C ILE A 5 -8.78 -12.10 -1.10
N GLU A 6 -7.87 -13.01 -0.77
CA GLU A 6 -6.45 -12.68 -0.67
C GLU A 6 -5.84 -12.32 -2.03
N LEU A 7 -6.26 -13.02 -3.09
CA LEU A 7 -5.92 -12.64 -4.46
C LEU A 7 -6.51 -11.28 -4.85
N ALA A 8 -7.75 -10.96 -4.44
CA ALA A 8 -8.32 -9.64 -4.67
C ALA A 8 -7.53 -8.55 -3.94
N ARG A 9 -7.12 -8.77 -2.70
CA ARG A 9 -6.31 -7.82 -1.93
C ARG A 9 -4.95 -7.55 -2.56
N LEU A 10 -4.26 -8.61 -2.96
CA LEU A 10 -3.00 -8.50 -3.66
C LEU A 10 -3.18 -7.73 -4.98
N ALA A 11 -4.21 -8.08 -5.76
CA ALA A 11 -4.51 -7.37 -7.00
C ALA A 11 -4.81 -5.88 -6.77
N TYR A 12 -5.56 -5.53 -5.72
CA TYR A 12 -5.89 -4.15 -5.39
C TYR A 12 -4.70 -3.36 -4.84
N ALA A 13 -3.89 -3.98 -4.00
CA ALA A 13 -2.65 -3.41 -3.50
C ALA A 13 -1.64 -3.15 -4.64
N GLU A 14 -1.52 -4.09 -5.58
CA GLU A 14 -0.77 -3.91 -6.82
C GLU A 14 -1.37 -2.80 -7.69
N ASN A 15 -2.69 -2.68 -7.72
CA ASN A 15 -3.37 -1.61 -8.43
C ASN A 15 -3.08 -0.24 -7.81
N ILE A 16 -3.06 -0.11 -6.48
CA ILE A 16 -2.67 1.12 -5.77
C ILE A 16 -1.21 1.44 -6.09
N LEU A 17 -0.32 0.44 -6.10
CA LEU A 17 1.07 0.60 -6.53
C LEU A 17 1.18 1.09 -7.98
N ARG A 18 0.42 0.48 -8.91
CA ARG A 18 0.52 0.73 -10.34
C ARG A 18 -0.21 2.00 -10.75
N CYS A 19 -1.54 2.09 -10.63
CA CYS A 19 -2.33 3.07 -11.39
C CYS A 19 -3.72 3.46 -10.86
N THR A 20 -4.23 2.98 -9.73
CA THR A 20 -5.65 3.29 -9.41
C THR A 20 -5.91 4.73 -8.96
N ASN A 21 -6.95 5.30 -9.57
CA ASN A 21 -7.77 6.44 -9.13
C ASN A 21 -9.16 5.96 -8.65
N GLU A 22 -9.25 4.71 -8.21
CA GLU A 22 -10.51 4.15 -7.71
C GLU A 22 -11.05 5.01 -6.55
N PRO A 23 -12.38 5.10 -6.40
CA PRO A 23 -12.98 5.75 -5.24
C PRO A 23 -12.44 5.12 -3.95
N PRO A 24 -11.95 5.92 -3.00
CA PRO A 24 -11.44 5.43 -1.73
C PRO A 24 -12.45 4.53 -1.00
N GLU A 25 -13.76 4.82 -1.07
CA GLU A 25 -14.81 4.00 -0.45
C GLU A 25 -14.83 2.57 -1.01
N MET A 26 -14.64 2.41 -2.33
CA MET A 26 -14.58 1.09 -2.96
C MET A 26 -13.35 0.29 -2.51
N VAL A 27 -12.25 0.97 -2.19
CA VAL A 27 -11.03 0.34 -1.64
C VAL A 27 -11.29 -0.16 -0.23
N GLU A 28 -11.94 0.64 0.63
CA GLU A 28 -12.28 0.24 1.99
C GLU A 28 -13.26 -0.94 2.00
N ASP A 29 -14.35 -0.84 1.25
CA ASP A 29 -15.39 -1.88 1.19
C ASP A 29 -14.80 -3.22 0.76
N LEU A 30 -14.07 -3.25 -0.36
CA LEU A 30 -13.49 -4.48 -0.88
C LEU A 30 -12.52 -5.15 0.10
N LEU A 31 -11.66 -4.35 0.74
CA LEU A 31 -10.66 -4.88 1.66
C LEU A 31 -11.26 -5.31 3.00
N SER A 32 -12.43 -4.75 3.36
CA SER A 32 -13.18 -5.07 4.59
C SER A 32 -14.06 -6.32 4.49
N LEU A 33 -14.25 -6.90 3.29
CA LEU A 33 -15.12 -8.06 3.05
C LEU A 33 -14.78 -9.33 3.86
N ASP A 34 -13.65 -9.36 4.55
CA ASP A 34 -13.23 -10.46 5.43
C ASP A 34 -13.09 -10.07 6.91
N GLY A 35 -13.46 -8.83 7.27
CA GLY A 35 -13.34 -8.31 8.63
C GLY A 35 -12.03 -7.58 8.97
N GLU A 36 -11.11 -7.39 8.03
CA GLU A 36 -9.83 -6.70 8.26
C GLU A 36 -9.93 -5.17 8.06
N LEU A 37 -10.82 -4.54 8.80
CA LEU A 37 -11.13 -3.10 8.67
C LEU A 37 -9.88 -2.21 8.82
N GLU A 38 -8.97 -2.55 9.72
CA GLU A 38 -7.74 -1.78 9.91
C GLU A 38 -6.82 -1.82 8.68
N LYS A 39 -6.72 -2.97 8.00
CA LYS A 39 -5.97 -3.07 6.75
C LYS A 39 -6.65 -2.24 5.67
N ALA A 40 -7.97 -2.36 5.54
CA ALA A 40 -8.78 -1.58 4.60
C ALA A 40 -8.55 -0.07 4.75
N ARG A 41 -8.58 0.44 5.98
CA ARG A 41 -8.31 1.84 6.30
C ARG A 41 -6.90 2.28 5.91
N ARG A 42 -5.89 1.48 6.18
CA ARG A 42 -4.50 1.81 5.79
C ARG A 42 -4.36 1.92 4.28
N TRP A 43 -4.94 1.00 3.53
CA TRP A 43 -4.94 1.02 2.07
C TRP A 43 -5.72 2.20 1.50
N PHE A 44 -6.86 2.52 2.11
CA PHE A 44 -7.62 3.74 1.82
C PHE A 44 -6.74 4.99 1.96
N VAL A 45 -5.95 5.11 3.03
CA VAL A 45 -5.07 6.27 3.21
C VAL A 45 -4.05 6.38 2.10
N PHE A 46 -3.47 5.27 1.64
CA PHE A 46 -2.53 5.33 0.52
C PHE A 46 -3.20 5.70 -0.81
N ALA A 47 -4.43 5.23 -1.04
CA ALA A 47 -5.22 5.66 -2.19
C ALA A 47 -5.51 7.17 -2.13
N GLU A 48 -5.93 7.68 -0.96
CA GLU A 48 -6.21 9.10 -0.77
C GLU A 48 -4.95 9.97 -0.82
N ALA A 49 -3.84 9.51 -0.26
CA ALA A 49 -2.54 10.17 -0.34
C ALA A 49 -2.07 10.29 -1.80
N LYS A 50 -2.29 9.28 -2.64
CA LYS A 50 -1.98 9.35 -4.07
C LYS A 50 -2.84 10.38 -4.82
N ARG A 51 -4.07 10.63 -4.36
CA ARG A 51 -4.97 11.64 -4.95
C ARG A 51 -4.60 13.05 -4.52
N ARG A 52 -4.24 13.24 -3.24
CA ARG A 52 -3.96 14.56 -2.63
C ARG A 52 -2.52 15.02 -2.81
N PHE A 53 -1.56 14.10 -2.84
CA PHE A 53 -0.14 14.39 -2.90
C PHE A 53 0.46 13.86 -4.20
N ASP A 54 1.78 13.94 -4.30
CA ASP A 54 2.47 13.44 -5.48
C ASP A 54 2.38 11.89 -5.58
N PRO A 55 1.77 11.36 -6.66
CA PRO A 55 1.57 9.92 -6.80
C PRO A 55 2.88 9.13 -6.80
N ASN A 56 3.95 9.68 -7.37
CA ASN A 56 5.24 9.01 -7.50
C ASN A 56 5.93 8.85 -6.15
N ILE A 57 5.83 9.86 -5.26
CA ILE A 57 6.29 9.74 -3.87
C ILE A 57 5.56 8.61 -3.14
N VAL A 58 4.22 8.61 -3.20
CA VAL A 58 3.43 7.62 -2.47
C VAL A 58 3.71 6.21 -2.99
N ARG A 59 3.84 6.04 -4.31
CA ARG A 59 4.27 4.76 -4.87
C ARG A 59 5.67 4.36 -4.41
N GLY A 60 6.61 5.30 -4.31
CA GLY A 60 7.95 5.04 -3.77
C GLY A 60 7.92 4.53 -2.32
N LEU A 61 7.07 5.12 -1.48
CA LEU A 61 6.84 4.62 -0.12
C LEU A 61 6.23 3.21 -0.12
N LEU A 62 5.26 2.93 -1.00
CA LEU A 62 4.66 1.60 -1.12
C LEU A 62 5.68 0.55 -1.59
N VAL A 63 6.56 0.89 -2.55
CA VAL A 63 7.67 0.02 -2.98
C VAL A 63 8.58 -0.32 -1.80
N TYR A 64 8.92 0.69 -0.98
CA TYR A 64 9.70 0.45 0.24
C TYR A 64 8.98 -0.52 1.17
N LEU A 65 7.69 -0.28 1.45
CA LEU A 65 6.92 -1.11 2.36
C LEU A 65 6.82 -2.56 1.87
N PHE A 66 6.50 -2.80 0.60
CA PHE A 66 6.36 -4.17 0.09
C PHE A 66 7.69 -4.90 0.00
N SER A 67 8.77 -4.18 -0.32
CA SER A 67 10.09 -4.80 -0.37
C SER A 67 10.61 -5.26 0.98
N HIS A 68 10.13 -4.66 2.08
CA HIS A 68 10.61 -4.95 3.44
C HIS A 68 9.66 -5.76 4.30
N TYR A 69 8.35 -5.55 4.19
CA TYR A 69 7.39 -6.02 5.19
C TYR A 69 6.38 -7.05 4.66
N THR A 70 6.36 -7.33 3.36
CA THR A 70 5.46 -8.35 2.79
C THR A 70 6.02 -9.77 2.88
N SER A 71 7.32 -9.93 3.13
CA SER A 71 7.97 -11.22 3.37
C SER A 71 8.91 -11.12 4.57
N ALA A 72 8.86 -12.10 5.46
CA ALA A 72 9.83 -12.24 6.54
C ALA A 72 11.21 -12.64 5.99
N GLU A 73 11.23 -13.46 4.94
CA GLU A 73 12.44 -13.97 4.32
C GLU A 73 13.02 -12.98 3.33
N PHE A 74 14.34 -12.79 3.44
CA PHE A 74 15.13 -11.99 2.51
C PHE A 74 15.65 -12.88 1.38
N ASP A 75 15.37 -12.48 0.14
CA ASP A 75 15.87 -13.18 -1.05
C ASP A 75 16.95 -12.31 -1.75
N PRO A 76 18.24 -12.62 -1.54
CA PRO A 76 19.33 -11.85 -2.13
C PRO A 76 19.37 -11.97 -3.66
N ARG A 77 19.03 -13.14 -4.24
CA ARG A 77 19.08 -13.34 -5.70
C ARG A 77 18.01 -12.51 -6.40
N LYS A 78 16.82 -12.49 -5.82
CA LYS A 78 15.71 -11.65 -6.30
C LYS A 78 16.01 -10.17 -6.15
N ARG A 79 16.61 -9.77 -5.02
CA ARG A 79 17.10 -8.39 -4.82
C ARG A 79 18.09 -8.01 -5.92
N ASP A 80 19.15 -8.79 -6.13
CA ASP A 80 20.21 -8.44 -7.07
C ASP A 80 19.68 -8.35 -8.51
N THR A 81 18.80 -9.28 -8.88
CA THR A 81 18.11 -9.27 -10.18
C THR A 81 17.30 -7.98 -10.35
N LEU A 82 16.46 -7.64 -9.38
CA LEU A 82 15.62 -6.45 -9.45
C LEU A 82 16.45 -5.16 -9.42
N VAL A 83 17.50 -5.08 -8.59
CA VAL A 83 18.40 -3.93 -8.52
C VAL A 83 19.11 -3.70 -9.85
N ARG A 84 19.57 -4.77 -10.51
CA ARG A 84 20.14 -4.68 -11.85
C ARG A 84 19.13 -4.13 -12.85
N GLU A 85 17.92 -4.68 -12.89
CA GLU A 85 16.85 -4.21 -13.78
C GLU A 85 16.50 -2.73 -13.56
N ILE A 86 16.44 -2.28 -12.30
CA ILE A 86 16.22 -0.88 -11.93
C ILE A 86 17.36 0.00 -12.44
N THR A 87 18.60 -0.45 -12.21
CA THR A 87 19.82 0.30 -12.57
C THR A 87 19.95 0.45 -14.08
N GLU A 88 19.57 -0.58 -14.83
CA GLU A 88 19.58 -0.60 -16.29
C GLU A 88 18.33 0.06 -16.91
N GLY A 89 17.38 0.54 -16.10
CA GLY A 89 16.14 1.15 -16.59
C GLY A 89 15.18 0.18 -17.29
N ARG A 90 15.33 -1.13 -17.04
CA ARG A 90 14.53 -2.21 -17.67
C ARG A 90 13.20 -2.47 -16.98
N VAL A 91 12.98 -1.92 -15.80
CA VAL A 91 11.72 -2.05 -15.05
C VAL A 91 11.12 -0.67 -14.78
N ARG A 92 9.82 -0.52 -15.02
CA ARG A 92 9.06 0.68 -14.67
C ARG A 92 8.13 0.38 -13.50
N MET A 93 7.65 1.44 -12.84
CA MET A 93 6.70 1.31 -11.72
C MET A 93 5.45 0.48 -12.04
N ARG A 94 4.94 0.58 -13.28
CA ARG A 94 3.77 -0.19 -13.73
C ARG A 94 4.03 -1.70 -13.84
N ASP A 95 5.29 -2.11 -13.96
CA ASP A 95 5.70 -3.51 -14.15
C ASP A 95 6.00 -4.20 -12.80
N LEU A 96 5.91 -3.47 -11.68
CA LEU A 96 6.15 -3.99 -10.34
C LEU A 96 4.90 -4.70 -9.79
N THR A 97 5.08 -5.93 -9.33
CA THR A 97 4.13 -6.72 -8.55
C THR A 97 4.56 -6.74 -7.09
N ILE A 98 3.63 -7.01 -6.18
CA ILE A 98 3.99 -7.26 -4.78
C ILE A 98 4.92 -8.46 -4.71
N GLU A 99 4.62 -9.50 -5.51
CA GLU A 99 5.45 -10.69 -5.59
C GLU A 99 6.89 -10.34 -5.97
N ARG A 100 7.14 -9.50 -6.98
CA ARG A 100 8.51 -9.11 -7.39
C ARG A 100 9.22 -8.28 -6.31
N LEU A 101 8.48 -7.51 -5.52
CA LEU A 101 9.04 -6.68 -4.46
C LEU A 101 9.32 -7.46 -3.18
N ALA A 102 8.44 -8.38 -2.79
CA ALA A 102 8.50 -9.06 -1.50
C ALA A 102 9.87 -9.70 -1.25
N GLY A 103 10.47 -9.40 -0.10
CA GLY A 103 11.76 -9.96 0.32
C GLY A 103 13.00 -9.35 -0.33
N THR A 104 12.87 -8.29 -1.13
CA THR A 104 14.02 -7.67 -1.83
C THR A 104 14.73 -6.58 -1.03
N ARG A 105 14.08 -5.97 -0.03
CA ARG A 105 14.62 -4.92 0.86
C ARG A 105 15.40 -3.83 0.11
N LEU A 106 14.73 -3.16 -0.84
CA LEU A 106 15.35 -2.15 -1.71
C LEU A 106 15.78 -0.90 -0.93
N SER A 107 16.98 -0.38 -1.18
CA SER A 107 17.40 0.92 -0.62
C SER A 107 16.61 2.09 -1.25
N TRP A 108 16.60 3.24 -0.56
CA TRP A 108 16.00 4.46 -1.09
C TRP A 108 16.61 4.90 -2.41
N GLU A 109 17.90 4.67 -2.62
CA GLU A 109 18.56 4.97 -3.90
C GLU A 109 17.90 4.22 -5.06
N HIS A 110 17.66 2.91 -4.91
CA HIS A 110 16.98 2.12 -5.94
C HIS A 110 15.54 2.61 -6.17
N ILE A 111 14.86 3.00 -5.10
CA ILE A 111 13.49 3.53 -5.18
C ILE A 111 13.47 4.88 -5.89
N PHE A 112 14.42 5.78 -5.61
CA PHE A 112 14.48 7.07 -6.29
C PHE A 112 14.76 6.91 -7.79
N ARG A 113 15.56 5.90 -8.19
CA ARG A 113 15.77 5.55 -9.60
C ARG A 113 14.46 5.07 -10.26
N LEU A 114 13.68 4.22 -9.58
CA LEU A 114 12.37 3.75 -10.05
C LEU A 114 11.36 4.90 -10.23
N VAL A 115 11.34 5.83 -9.29
CA VAL A 115 10.37 6.93 -9.22
C VAL A 115 10.80 8.12 -10.08
N GLY A 116 12.07 8.18 -10.48
CA GLY A 116 12.65 9.24 -11.30
C GLY A 116 12.92 10.55 -10.54
N ARG A 117 12.78 10.55 -9.21
CA ARG A 117 13.02 11.73 -8.35
C ARG A 117 13.32 11.34 -6.91
N GLN A 118 14.08 12.19 -6.23
CA GLN A 118 14.33 12.07 -4.80
C GLN A 118 13.22 12.74 -3.98
N PHE A 119 12.95 12.24 -2.78
CA PHE A 119 12.02 12.83 -1.82
C PHE A 119 12.46 12.47 -0.39
N ASN A 120 11.95 13.19 0.61
CA ASN A 120 12.26 12.92 2.03
C ASN A 120 11.26 11.87 2.59
N PRO A 121 11.65 10.60 2.76
CA PRO A 121 10.69 9.55 3.10
C PRO A 121 10.04 9.74 4.48
N THR A 122 10.80 10.28 5.44
CA THR A 122 10.30 10.57 6.78
C THR A 122 9.19 11.60 6.74
N ARG A 123 9.41 12.72 6.05
CA ARG A 123 8.40 13.78 5.91
C ARG A 123 7.13 13.27 5.24
N GLU A 124 7.28 12.50 4.17
CA GLU A 124 6.14 11.98 3.42
C GLU A 124 5.38 10.91 4.21
N LYS A 125 6.07 10.10 5.02
CA LYS A 125 5.43 9.17 5.96
C LYS A 125 4.62 9.90 7.03
N GLU A 126 5.13 11.00 7.59
CA GLU A 126 4.37 11.78 8.58
C GLU A 126 3.11 12.39 7.97
N LYS A 127 3.16 12.95 6.75
CA LYS A 127 1.95 13.43 6.06
C LYS A 127 0.89 12.34 5.88
N ILE A 128 1.31 11.12 5.54
CA ILE A 128 0.39 9.98 5.39
C ILE A 128 -0.22 9.58 6.74
N LYS A 129 0.57 9.61 7.83
CA LYS A 129 0.04 9.37 9.19
C LYS A 129 -0.93 10.47 9.63
N GLU A 130 -0.62 11.73 9.35
CA GLU A 130 -1.51 12.85 9.61
C GLU A 130 -2.82 12.68 8.83
N LEU A 131 -2.75 12.29 7.56
CA LEU A 131 -3.93 11.98 6.75
C LEU A 131 -4.73 10.82 7.35
N TYR A 132 -4.06 9.76 7.82
CA TYR A 132 -4.72 8.69 8.58
C TYR A 132 -5.45 9.23 9.81
N GLY A 133 -4.79 10.08 10.60
CA GLY A 133 -5.41 10.76 11.73
C GLY A 133 -6.62 11.60 11.31
N GLN A 134 -6.52 12.40 10.26
CA GLN A 134 -7.63 13.24 9.80
C GLN A 134 -8.85 12.42 9.35
N LEU A 135 -8.60 11.31 8.66
CA LEU A 135 -9.66 10.44 8.15
C LEU A 135 -10.31 9.60 9.26
N TYR A 136 -9.57 9.25 10.31
CA TYR A 136 -9.99 8.24 11.29
C TYR A 136 -9.93 8.67 12.77
N ALA A 137 -9.53 9.91 13.10
CA ALA A 137 -9.48 10.43 14.48
C ALA A 137 -10.87 10.77 15.08
N ALA A 138 -11.95 10.37 14.41
CA ALA A 138 -13.29 10.36 14.97
C ALA A 138 -14.09 9.20 14.37
N ALA A 139 -13.70 7.95 14.64
CA ALA A 139 -14.68 6.87 14.56
C ALA A 139 -15.53 6.95 15.84
N PRO A 140 -16.77 7.47 15.82
CA PRO A 140 -17.66 7.15 16.92
C PRO A 140 -17.72 5.63 16.97
N VAL A 141 -17.56 5.09 18.19
CA VAL A 141 -18.10 3.77 18.52
C VAL A 141 -19.51 3.77 17.94
N ARG A 142 -19.72 3.09 16.79
CA ARG A 142 -21.08 2.79 16.35
C ARG A 142 -21.65 2.02 17.53
N SER A 143 -22.54 2.68 18.24
CA SER A 143 -23.31 2.12 19.34
C SER A 143 -23.70 0.72 18.93
N ARG A 144 -23.36 -0.25 19.79
CA ARG A 144 -24.11 -1.50 19.83
C ARG A 144 -25.56 -1.09 19.78
N THR A 145 -26.24 -1.39 18.68
CA THR A 145 -27.69 -1.45 18.69
C THR A 145 -27.99 -2.49 19.77
N GLU A 146 -28.44 -2.02 20.93
CA GLU A 146 -29.07 -2.88 21.92
C GLU A 146 -30.24 -3.52 21.18
N VAL A 147 -30.08 -4.79 20.81
CA VAL A 147 -31.21 -5.63 20.46
C VAL A 147 -31.89 -5.91 21.80
N SER A 148 -32.80 -5.01 22.17
CA SER A 148 -33.83 -5.29 23.16
C SER A 148 -34.63 -6.49 22.65
N TYR A 149 -34.44 -7.64 23.29
CA TYR A 149 -35.42 -8.71 23.27
C TYR A 149 -36.37 -8.45 24.43
N GLU A 150 -37.43 -7.69 24.17
CA GLU A 150 -38.64 -7.79 24.99
C GLU A 150 -39.41 -9.03 24.51
N HIS A 151 -39.50 -10.03 25.39
CA HIS A 151 -40.51 -11.08 25.38
C HIS A 151 -40.82 -11.47 26.83
#